data_AF-A0A8J6V9V5-F1
#
_entry.id   AF-A0A8J6V9V5-F1
#
_cell.length_a   1.000
_cell.length_b   1.000
_cell.length_c   1.000
_cell.angle_alpha   90.00
_cell.angle_beta   90.00
_cell.angle_gamma   90.00
#
_symmetry.space_group_name_H-M   'P 1'
#
loop_
_entity.id
_entity.type
_entity.pdbx_description
1 polymer ?
#
loop_
_entity_poly.entity_id
_entity_poly.type
_entity_poly.pdbx_seq_one_letter_code
_entity_poly.pdbx_strand_id
1 'polypeptide(L)' 'MINLLTGEHCTPVFLAVNPPGKLPVLVDGVHSITESVAITLYLAEKYPDQVKRS' A
#
# COMPACT_ATOMS: atom_id res chain seq x y z
N MET A 1 3.10 -10.65 3.42
CA MET A 1 1.75 -11.08 3.00
C MET A 1 0.88 -11.04 4.25
N ILE A 2 -0.31 -10.41 4.18
CA ILE A 2 -1.25 -10.28 5.31
C ILE A 2 -2.46 -11.17 5.02
N ASN A 3 -2.88 -11.97 5.98
CA ASN A 3 -4.07 -12.81 5.85
C ASN A 3 -5.33 -12.05 6.30
N LEU A 4 -6.22 -11.81 5.35
CA LEU A 4 -7.48 -11.10 5.60
C LEU A 4 -8.47 -11.91 6.42
N LEU A 5 -8.48 -13.23 6.25
CA LEU A 5 -9.44 -14.13 6.89
C LEU A 5 -9.16 -14.28 8.39
N THR A 6 -7.90 -14.15 8.79
CA THR A 6 -7.48 -14.18 10.20
C THR A 6 -7.50 -12.80 10.84
N GLY A 7 -7.87 -11.74 10.10
CA GLY A 7 -7.95 -10.38 10.62
C GLY A 7 -6.59 -9.72 10.88
N GLU A 8 -5.51 -10.18 10.25
CA GLU A 8 -4.15 -9.66 10.50
C GLU A 8 -4.02 -8.15 10.21
N HIS A 9 -4.86 -7.59 9.34
CA HIS A 9 -4.96 -6.16 9.05
C HIS A 9 -5.50 -5.31 10.21
N CYS A 10 -6.11 -5.94 11.22
CA CYS A 10 -6.57 -5.28 12.45
C CYS A 10 -5.56 -5.39 13.59
N THR A 11 -4.43 -6.08 13.38
CA THR A 11 -3.42 -6.24 14.44
C THR A 11 -2.73 -4.91 14.75
N PRO A 12 -2.30 -4.69 16.00
CA PRO A 12 -1.55 -3.47 16.35
C PRO A 12 -0.33 -3.22 15.47
N VAL A 13 0.30 -4.29 14.98
CA VAL A 13 1.44 -4.22 14.06
C VAL A 13 1.04 -3.61 12.71
N PHE A 14 -0.09 -4.02 12.14
CA PHE A 14 -0.57 -3.43 10.89
C PHE A 14 -1.15 -2.02 11.10
N LEU A 15 -1.88 -1.80 12.20
CA LEU A 15 -2.46 -0.50 12.52
C LEU A 15 -1.39 0.57 12.79
N ALA A 16 -0.19 0.18 13.24
CA ALA A 16 0.95 1.10 13.33
C ALA A 16 1.41 1.61 11.95
N VAL A 17 1.16 0.85 10.88
CA VAL A 17 1.47 1.23 9.49
C VAL A 17 0.30 1.97 8.83
N ASN A 18 -0.93 1.49 9.03
CA ASN A 18 -2.14 2.11 8.51
C ASN A 18 -3.23 2.11 9.60
N PRO A 19 -3.41 3.21 10.36
CA PRO A 19 -4.36 3.25 11.48
C PRO A 19 -5.82 2.93 11.11
N PRO A 20 -6.33 3.29 9.92
CA PRO A 20 -7.63 2.81 9.44
C PRO A 20 -7.76 1.28 9.27
N GLY A 21 -6.66 0.51 9.23
CA GLY A 21 -6.67 -0.94 9.00
C GLY A 21 -7.13 -1.36 7.60
N LYS A 22 -7.27 -0.41 6.67
CA LYS A 22 -7.77 -0.66 5.31
C LYS A 22 -6.66 -1.12 4.38
N LEU A 23 -7.04 -1.83 3.33
CA LEU A 23 -6.15 -2.22 2.23
C LEU A 23 -6.74 -1.73 0.91
N PRO A 24 -5.90 -1.47 -0.12
CA PRO A 24 -4.44 -1.62 -0.15
C PRO A 24 -3.65 -0.50 0.57
N VAL A 25 -2.40 -0.80 0.95
CA VAL A 25 -1.41 0.15 1.48
C VAL A 25 -0.06 -0.13 0.81
N LEU A 26 0.59 0.91 0.31
CA LEU A 26 1.97 0.86 -0.18
C LEU A 26 2.89 1.52 0.85
N VAL A 27 3.94 0.81 1.26
CA VAL A 27 5.00 1.37 2.09
C VAL A 27 6.24 1.58 1.23
N ASP A 28 6.72 2.81 1.15
CA ASP A 28 7.95 3.18 0.48
C ASP A 28 8.83 4.03 1.40
N GLY A 29 9.83 3.39 2.00
CA GLY A 29 10.67 4.00 3.03
C GLY A 29 9.84 4.45 4.22
N VAL A 30 9.77 5.78 4.44
CA VAL A 30 9.00 6.41 5.53
C VAL A 30 7.56 6.76 5.14
N HIS A 31 7.20 6.61 3.86
CA HIS A 31 5.89 6.95 3.36
C HIS A 31 4.95 5.75 3.39
N SER A 32 3.76 5.94 3.97
CA SER A 32 2.63 5.02 3.85
C SER A 32 1.57 5.67 2.96
N ILE A 33 1.30 5.07 1.80
CA ILE A 33 0.31 5.55 0.84
C ILE A 33 -0.90 4.63 0.89
N THR A 34 -2.05 5.23 1.16
CA THR A 34 -3.35 4.56 1.21
C THR A 34 -4.18 4.97 -0.01
N GLU A 35 -5.26 4.24 -0.29
CA GLU A 35 -6.13 4.39 -1.47
C GLU A 35 -5.50 3.89 -2.78
N SER A 36 -6.25 3.07 -3.52
CA SER A 36 -5.76 2.42 -4.74
C SER A 36 -5.37 3.43 -5.84
N VAL A 37 -6.13 4.52 -5.98
CA VAL A 37 -5.85 5.57 -6.97
C VAL A 37 -4.54 6.30 -6.66
N ALA A 38 -4.33 6.67 -5.40
CA ALA A 38 -3.10 7.35 -4.98
C ALA A 38 -1.86 6.44 -5.14
N ILE A 39 -1.98 5.15 -4.81
CA ILE A 39 -0.92 4.16 -5.05
C ILE A 39 -0.59 4.07 -6.55
N THR A 40 -1.60 4.03 -7.41
CA THR A 40 -1.41 3.92 -8.86
C THR A 40 -0.70 5.15 -9.42
N LEU A 41 -1.15 6.34 -9.04
CA LEU A 41 -0.52 7.60 -9.46
C LEU A 41 0.92 7.68 -8.99
N TYR A 42 1.18 7.37 -7.71
CA TYR A 42 2.51 7.36 -7.15
C TYR A 42 3.46 6.41 -7.90
N LEU A 43 3.00 5.19 -8.22
CA LEU A 43 3.81 4.22 -8.96
C LEU A 43 4.09 4.69 -10.39
N ALA A 44 3.11 5.30 -11.06
CA ALA A 44 3.27 5.85 -12.40
C ALA A 44 4.28 7.00 -12.44
N GLU A 45 4.27 7.88 -11.43
CA GLU A 45 5.22 8.99 -11.29
C GLU A 45 6.62 8.51 -10.91
N LYS A 46 6.72 7.54 -9.99
CA LYS A 46 8.02 7.04 -9.49
C LYS A 46 8.75 6.15 -10.49
N TYR A 47 8.01 5.40 -11.31
CA TYR A 47 8.58 4.45 -12.27
C TYR A 47 8.07 4.68 -13.70
N PRO A 48 8.34 5.85 -14.29
CA PRO A 48 7.79 6.21 -15.61
C PRO A 48 8.21 5.24 -16.72
N ASP A 49 9.42 4.66 -16.62
CA ASP A 49 9.96 3.73 -17.62
C ASP A 49 9.38 2.30 -17.53
N GLN A 50 8.72 1.95 -16.42
CA GLN A 50 8.07 0.65 -16.24
C GLN A 50 6.63 0.65 -16.77
N VAL A 51 6.10 1.82 -17.12
CA VAL A 51 4.73 1.97 -17.62
C VAL A 51 4.59 1.49 -19.08
N LYS A 52 5.70 1.27 -19.81
CA LYS A 52 5.69 0.69 -21.17
C LYS A 52 6.96 -0.09 -21.53
N ARG A 53 6.86 -1.43 -21.54
CA ARG A 53 7.50 -2.32 -22.53
C ARG A 53 6.59 -3.54 -22.76
N SER A 54 5.52 -3.35 -23.51
CA SER A 54 4.75 -4.43 -24.15
C SER A 54 4.65 -4.13 -25.64
#